data_AF-A0A818QVV7-F1
#
_entry.id   AF-A0A818QVV7-F1
#
_cell.length_a   1.000
_cell.length_b   1.000
_cell.length_c   1.000
_cell.angle_alpha   90.00
_cell.angle_beta   90.00
_cell.angle_gamma   90.00
#
_symmetry.space_group_name_H-M   'P 1'
#
loop_
_entity.id
_entity.type
_entity.pdbx_description
1 polymer ?
#
loop_
_entity_poly.entity_id
_entity_poly.type
_entity_poly.pdbx_seq_one_letter_code
_entity_poly.pdbx_strand_id
1 'polypeptide(L)'
;MINDIQQLGLNLTFSLDVNEFGVNKTIELIENGSNIKVTNENKSEYIRFVCQENITGSIKQQINSFLEGFYEIIPKNLISIFNEQELQLLISDLPHVDVEDLKPNN
;
A
#
# COMPACT_ATOMS: atom_id res chain seq x y z
N MET A 1 7.18 -21.47 -9.19
CA MET A 1 5.85 -21.95 -9.64
C MET A 1 4.99 -20.72 -9.91
N ILE A 2 4.63 -20.47 -11.16
CA ILE A 2 3.63 -19.45 -11.48
C ILE A 2 2.29 -20.16 -11.35
N ASN A 3 1.56 -19.94 -10.26
CA ASN A 3 0.21 -20.50 -10.12
C ASN A 3 -0.68 -19.86 -11.19
N ASP A 4 -1.33 -20.71 -11.96
CA ASP A 4 -2.25 -20.34 -13.02
C ASP A 4 -3.62 -20.04 -12.39
N ILE A 5 -4.10 -18.80 -12.54
CA ILE A 5 -5.39 -18.38 -11.98
C ILE A 5 -6.56 -19.17 -12.58
N GLN A 6 -6.42 -19.62 -13.83
CA GLN A 6 -7.46 -20.41 -14.50
C GLN A 6 -7.55 -21.83 -13.92
N GLN A 7 -6.45 -22.38 -13.39
CA GLN A 7 -6.43 -23.69 -12.74
C GLN A 7 -7.00 -23.66 -11.32
N LEU A 8 -7.02 -22.50 -10.67
CA LEU A 8 -7.58 -22.33 -9.34
C LEU A 8 -9.12 -22.34 -9.33
N GLY A 9 -9.78 -22.21 -10.49
CA GLY A 9 -11.24 -22.17 -10.59
C GLY A 9 -11.89 -20.96 -9.89
N LEU A 10 -11.08 -19.95 -9.55
CA LEU A 10 -11.54 -18.74 -8.88
C LEU A 10 -12.03 -17.75 -9.93
N ASN A 11 -13.29 -17.33 -9.84
CA ASN A 11 -13.83 -16.23 -10.63
C ASN A 11 -13.46 -14.89 -9.98
N LEU A 12 -12.18 -14.55 -9.98
CA LEU A 12 -11.70 -13.28 -9.46
C LEU A 12 -12.04 -12.15 -10.42
N THR A 13 -12.50 -11.04 -9.85
CA THR A 13 -12.70 -9.75 -10.51
C THR A 13 -11.81 -8.70 -9.85
N PHE A 14 -11.65 -7.53 -10.46
CA PHE A 14 -10.93 -6.42 -9.84
C PHE A 14 -11.77 -5.70 -8.78
N SER A 15 -12.36 -6.47 -7.87
CA SER A 15 -13.12 -5.99 -6.72
C SER A 15 -12.86 -6.87 -5.50
N LEU A 16 -13.04 -6.31 -4.31
CA LEU A 16 -12.85 -7.00 -3.03
C LEU A 16 -14.07 -6.78 -2.14
N ASP A 17 -14.57 -7.85 -1.53
CA ASP A 17 -15.53 -7.73 -0.44
C ASP A 17 -14.78 -7.56 0.89
N VAL A 18 -14.96 -6.40 1.51
CA VAL A 18 -14.32 -6.03 2.78
C VAL A 18 -15.39 -5.89 3.85
N ASN A 19 -15.13 -6.46 5.02
CA ASN A 19 -15.95 -6.24 6.20
C ASN A 19 -15.36 -5.11 7.03
N GLU A 20 -15.96 -3.93 6.95
CA GLU A 20 -15.57 -2.78 7.76
C GLU A 20 -16.59 -2.57 8.88
N PHE A 21 -16.17 -2.76 10.14
CA PHE A 21 -17.00 -2.54 11.34
C PHE A 21 -18.34 -3.32 11.31
N GLY A 22 -18.34 -4.53 10.76
CA GLY A 22 -19.54 -5.38 10.64
C GLY A 22 -20.37 -5.12 9.39
N VAL A 23 -20.01 -4.13 8.56
CA VAL A 23 -20.66 -3.85 7.27
C VAL A 23 -19.84 -4.43 6.14
N ASN A 24 -20.42 -5.35 5.38
CA ASN A 24 -19.82 -5.82 4.13
C ASN A 24 -19.95 -4.75 3.06
N LYS A 25 -18.83 -4.38 2.44
CA LYS A 25 -18.76 -3.45 1.32
C LYS A 25 -17.94 -4.09 0.22
N THR A 26 -18.37 -3.90 -1.02
CA THR A 26 -17.56 -4.23 -2.18
C THR A 26 -16.76 -3.00 -2.59
N ILE A 27 -15.43 -3.13 -2.59
CA ILE A 27 -14.50 -2.11 -3.04
C ILE A 27 -14.07 -2.44 -4.45
N GLU A 28 -14.26 -1.49 -5.37
CA GLU A 28 -13.76 -1.56 -6.73
C GLU A 28 -12.26 -1.20 -6.74
N LEU A 29 -11.40 -2.14 -7.15
CA LEU A 29 -9.94 -1.90 -7.20
C LEU A 29 -9.56 -0.99 -8.39
N ILE A 30 -10.36 -1.02 -9.44
CA ILE A 30 -10.30 -0.16 -10.62
C ILE A 30 -11.72 0.24 -11.01
N GLU A 31 -11.86 1.23 -11.89
CA GLU A 31 -13.18 1.63 -12.39
C GLU A 31 -13.92 0.45 -13.02
N ASN A 32 -15.13 0.17 -12.53
CA ASN A 32 -15.94 -0.99 -12.93
C ASN A 32 -15.23 -2.36 -12.77
N GLY A 33 -14.34 -2.48 -11.80
CA GLY A 33 -13.51 -3.67 -11.56
C GLY A 33 -14.27 -4.97 -11.33
N SER A 34 -15.48 -4.93 -10.77
CA SER A 34 -16.38 -6.08 -10.62
C SER A 34 -16.78 -6.71 -11.96
N ASN A 35 -16.68 -5.98 -13.06
CA ASN A 35 -16.95 -6.50 -14.41
C ASN A 35 -15.67 -6.99 -15.13
N ILE A 36 -14.50 -6.76 -14.55
CA ILE A 36 -13.21 -7.05 -15.16
C ILE A 36 -12.63 -8.29 -14.47
N LYS A 37 -12.51 -9.39 -15.23
CA LYS A 37 -11.95 -10.64 -14.72
C LYS A 37 -10.43 -10.58 -14.59
N VAL A 38 -9.92 -11.23 -13.55
CA VAL A 38 -8.49 -11.48 -13.41
C VAL A 38 -8.08 -12.64 -14.30
N THR A 39 -7.06 -12.42 -15.13
CA THR A 39 -6.44 -13.38 -16.03
C THR A 39 -4.95 -13.51 -15.67
N ASN A 40 -4.23 -14.45 -16.29
CA ASN A 40 -2.80 -14.58 -16.02
C ASN A 40 -1.98 -13.38 -16.46
N GLU A 41 -2.47 -12.63 -17.46
CA GLU A 41 -1.81 -11.45 -18.02
C GLU A 41 -1.94 -10.24 -17.07
N ASN A 42 -3.09 -10.09 -16.40
CA ASN A 42 -3.37 -8.93 -15.54
C ASN A 42 -3.24 -9.24 -14.03
N LYS A 43 -2.89 -10.47 -13.64
CA LYS A 43 -2.80 -10.87 -12.23
C LYS A 43 -1.82 -10.07 -11.39
N SER A 44 -0.69 -9.65 -11.97
CA SER A 44 0.32 -8.86 -11.26
C SER A 44 -0.24 -7.51 -10.86
N GLU A 45 -1.08 -6.93 -11.72
CA GLU A 45 -1.77 -5.67 -11.47
C GLU A 45 -2.87 -5.85 -10.42
N TYR A 46 -3.64 -6.93 -10.49
CA TYR A 46 -4.60 -7.30 -9.44
C TYR A 46 -3.91 -7.39 -8.07
N ILE A 47 -2.80 -8.13 -7.97
CA ILE A 47 -2.02 -8.26 -6.72
C ILE A 47 -1.57 -6.89 -6.22
N ARG A 48 -1.06 -6.03 -7.11
CA ARG A 48 -0.63 -4.67 -6.75
C ARG A 48 -1.76 -3.87 -6.11
N PHE A 49 -2.95 -3.86 -6.73
CA PHE A 49 -4.10 -3.13 -6.20
C PHE A 49 -4.62 -3.72 -4.89
N VAL A 50 -4.69 -5.06 -4.78
CA VAL A 50 -5.07 -5.74 -3.53
C VAL A 50 -4.09 -5.40 -2.41
N CYS A 51 -2.78 -5.41 -2.67
CA CYS A 51 -1.78 -5.01 -1.69
C CYS A 51 -1.96 -3.54 -1.26
N GLN A 52 -2.18 -2.64 -2.22
CA GLN A 52 -2.40 -1.23 -1.93
C GLN A 52 -3.63 -1.01 -1.03
N GLU A 53 -4.76 -1.65 -1.34
CA GLU A 53 -5.98 -1.53 -0.54
C GLU A 53 -5.85 -2.22 0.83
N ASN A 54 -5.08 -3.30 0.96
CA ASN A 54 -4.82 -3.91 2.27
C ASN A 54 -3.92 -3.03 3.17
N ILE A 55 -2.94 -2.34 2.60
CA ILE A 55 -2.02 -1.49 3.36
C ILE A 55 -2.68 -0.17 3.75
N THR A 56 -3.50 0.40 2.85
CA THR A 56 -4.01 1.77 3.01
C THR A 56 -5.51 1.87 3.20
N GLY A 57 -6.30 0.84 2.88
CA GLY A 57 -7.76 0.92 2.78
C GLY A 57 -8.44 1.40 4.07
N SER A 58 -8.13 0.76 5.21
CA SER A 58 -8.76 1.08 6.50
C SER A 58 -8.33 2.42 7.11
N ILE A 59 -7.21 2.97 6.65
CA ILE A 59 -6.62 4.21 7.17
C ILE A 59 -6.52 5.32 6.11
N LYS A 60 -7.17 5.14 4.96
CA LYS A 60 -7.05 6.03 3.80
C LYS A 60 -7.47 7.46 4.13
N GLN A 61 -8.56 7.61 4.90
CA GLN A 61 -9.05 8.92 5.33
C GLN A 61 -8.07 9.62 6.27
N GLN A 62 -7.47 8.87 7.19
CA GLN A 62 -6.51 9.35 8.17
C GLN A 62 -5.21 9.77 7.47
N ILE A 63 -4.71 8.96 6.52
CA ILE A 63 -3.56 9.29 5.69
C ILE A 63 -3.83 10.56 4.88
N ASN A 64 -4.97 10.66 4.20
CA ASN A 64 -5.30 11.83 3.40
C ASN A 64 -5.37 13.11 4.23
N SER A 65 -6.02 13.04 5.41
CA SER A 65 -6.12 14.19 6.33
C SER A 65 -4.74 14.60 6.86
N PHE A 66 -3.88 13.63 7.17
CA PHE A 66 -2.49 13.88 7.57
C PHE A 66 -1.69 14.55 6.45
N LEU A 67 -1.77 14.02 5.22
CA LEU A 67 -1.07 14.57 4.07
C LEU A 67 -1.54 15.98 3.72
N GLU A 68 -2.83 16.27 3.84
CA GLU A 68 -3.39 17.61 3.65
C GLU A 68 -2.74 18.61 4.62
N GLY A 69 -2.79 18.35 5.93
CA GLY A 69 -2.15 19.23 6.92
C GLY A 69 -0.64 19.31 6.79
N PHE A 70 0.02 18.20 6.40
CA PHE A 70 1.46 18.20 6.14
C PHE A 70 1.82 19.09 4.94
N TYR A 71 1.04 19.03 3.86
CA TYR A 71 1.29 19.81 2.65
C TYR A 71 0.91 21.29 2.77
N GLU A 72 0.03 21.66 3.70
CA GLU A 72 -0.21 23.07 4.06
C GLU A 72 1.04 23.75 4.62
N ILE A 73 1.87 23.01 5.35
CA ILE A 73 3.10 23.51 5.97
C ILE A 73 4.30 23.35 5.02
N ILE A 74 4.42 22.17 4.39
CA ILE A 74 5.54 21.80 3.55
C ILE A 74 5.05 21.51 2.13
N PRO A 75 5.36 22.36 1.14
CA PRO A 75 4.96 22.15 -0.25
C PRO A 75 5.36 20.77 -0.78
N LYS A 76 4.40 20.07 -1.40
CA LYS A 76 4.59 18.70 -1.91
C LYS A 76 5.78 18.56 -2.87
N ASN A 77 6.04 19.57 -3.69
CA ASN A 77 7.17 19.58 -4.63
C ASN A 77 8.54 19.62 -3.94
N LEU A 78 8.61 20.19 -2.73
CA LEU A 78 9.85 20.23 -1.95
C LEU A 78 10.13 18.89 -1.27
N ILE A 79 9.09 18.22 -0.75
CA ILE A 79 9.27 16.94 -0.08
C ILE A 79 9.45 15.77 -1.07
N SER A 80 8.95 15.89 -2.30
CA SER A 80 9.01 14.83 -3.31
C SER A 80 10.41 14.54 -3.87
N ILE A 81 11.43 15.33 -3.51
CA ILE A 81 12.81 15.08 -3.94
C ILE A 81 13.49 13.99 -3.12
N PHE A 82 12.96 13.68 -1.92
CA PHE A 82 13.51 12.70 -1.00
C PHE A 82 12.88 11.32 -1.24
N ASN A 83 13.69 10.27 -1.12
CA ASN A 83 13.19 8.89 -1.06
C ASN A 83 12.66 8.55 0.35
N GLU A 84 12.11 7.34 0.56
CA GLU A 84 11.49 6.98 1.83
C GLU A 84 12.47 7.00 3.02
N GLN A 85 13.74 6.62 2.78
CA GLN A 85 14.78 6.60 3.83
C GLN A 85 15.24 8.01 4.19
N GLU A 86 15.44 8.88 3.19
CA GLU A 86 15.83 10.28 3.42
C GLU A 86 14.72 11.06 4.13
N LEU A 87 13.46 10.81 3.77
CA LEU A 87 12.32 11.42 4.45
C LEU A 87 12.24 10.97 5.91
N GLN A 88 12.50 9.68 6.18
CA GLN A 88 12.55 9.16 7.54
C GLN A 88 13.66 9.84 8.37
N LEU A 89 14.86 9.98 7.81
CA LEU A 89 15.98 10.66 8.45
C LEU A 89 15.70 12.14 8.72
N LEU A 90 15.07 12.82 7.76
CA LEU A 90 14.70 14.23 7.91
C LEU A 90 13.73 14.46 9.10
N ILE A 91 12.82 13.52 9.34
CA ILE A 91 11.82 13.61 10.41
C ILE A 91 12.35 13.12 11.75
N SER A 92 13.19 12.09 11.75
CA SER A 92 13.57 11.33 12.97
C SER A 92 14.95 11.68 13.52
N ASP A 93 15.68 12.56 12.84
CA ASP A 93 17.10 12.85 13.06
C ASP A 93 18.02 11.64 12.76
N LEU A 94 19.32 11.88 12.56
CA LEU A 94 20.28 10.81 12.29
C LEU A 94 20.54 10.00 13.57
N PRO A 95 20.24 8.68 13.61
CA PRO A 95 20.59 7.87 14.75
C PRO A 95 22.12 7.78 14.85
N HIS A 96 22.68 8.05 16.04
CA HIS A 96 24.08 7.81 16.29
C HIS A 96 24.30 6.30 16.40
N VAL A 97 24.69 5.67 15.29
CA VAL A 97 24.95 4.23 15.25
C VAL A 97 26.31 3.97 15.88
N ASP A 98 26.32 3.36 17.07
CA ASP A 98 27.53 2.79 17.66
C ASP A 98 27.82 1.43 17.00
N VAL A 99 28.94 1.34 16.29
CA VAL A 99 29.36 0.14 15.56
C VAL A 99 29.76 -0.98 16.54
N GLU A 100 30.15 -0.64 17.77
CA GLU A 100 30.52 -1.61 18.79
C GLU A 100 29.27 -2.31 19.37
N ASP A 101 28.14 -1.61 19.54
CA ASP A 101 26.85 -2.17 19.97
C ASP A 101 26.16 -3.02 18.89
N LEU A 102 26.54 -2.84 17.62
CA LEU A 102 26.06 -3.66 16.50
C LEU A 102 26.79 -4.99 16.36
N LYS A 103 27.86 -5.23 17.12
CA LYS A 103 28.49 -6.56 17.17
C LYS A 103 27.52 -7.52 17.87
N PRO A 104 27.21 -8.68 17.29
CA PRO A 104 26.38 -9.67 17.97
C PRO A 104 27.05 -10.06 19.29
N ASN A 105 26.33 -9.91 20.40
CA ASN A 105 26.76 -10.43 21.69
C ASN A 105 26.93 -11.95 21.56
N ASN A 106 28.18 -12.41 21.64
CA ASN A 106 28.52 -13.84 21.75
C ASN A 106 27.99 -14.43 23.05
#